data_AF-A0A925HHD5-F1
#
_entry.id   AF-A0A925HHD5-F1
#
_cell.length_a   1.000
_cell.length_b   1.000
_cell.length_c   1.000
_cell.angle_alpha   90.00
_cell.angle_beta   90.00
_cell.angle_gamma   90.00
#
_symmetry.space_group_name_H-M   'P 1'
#
loop_
_entity.id
_entity.type
_entity.pdbx_description
1 polymer ?
#
loop_
_entity_poly.entity_id
_entity_poly.type
_entity_poly.pdbx_seq_one_letter_code
_entity_poly.pdbx_strand_id
1 'polypeptide(L)'
;MKIVVIGGSGLIGSKLVTILRGGGHEVIAASPSTGVNTLTGERLAEALSDADVVVDVANSPSFEDAAVLDFFETSGRNILAAEAAAGVK
;
A
#
# COMPACT_ATOMS: atom_id res chain seq x y z
N MET A 1 12.55 8.00 -8.26
CA MET A 1 12.13 7.62 -6.91
C MET A 1 11.36 6.33 -7.01
N LYS A 2 11.59 5.41 -6.07
CA LYS A 2 10.84 4.18 -5.92
C LYS A 2 9.61 4.45 -5.06
N ILE A 3 8.44 4.32 -5.64
CA ILE A 3 7.16 4.60 -4.99
C ILE A 3 6.36 3.29 -4.90
N VAL A 4 5.92 2.95 -3.69
CA VAL A 4 5.00 1.83 -3.49
C VAL A 4 3.58 2.37 -3.34
N VAL A 5 2.65 1.84 -4.12
CA VAL A 5 1.23 2.19 -4.03
C VAL A 5 0.47 1.02 -3.42
N ILE A 6 0.06 1.17 -2.16
CA ILE A 6 -0.83 0.21 -1.49
C ILE A 6 -2.24 0.37 -2.07
N GLY A 7 -2.91 -0.75 -2.36
CA GLY A 7 -4.14 -0.73 -3.15
C GLY A 7 -3.89 -0.45 -4.64
N GLY A 8 -2.66 -0.65 -5.12
CA GLY A 8 -2.21 -0.28 -6.47
C GLY A 8 -2.94 -0.96 -7.63
N SER A 9 -3.64 -2.08 -7.40
CA SER A 9 -4.50 -2.72 -8.40
C SER A 9 -5.96 -2.24 -8.37
N GLY A 10 -6.34 -1.43 -7.38
CA GLY A 10 -7.69 -0.90 -7.23
C GLY A 10 -8.00 0.25 -8.19
N LEU A 11 -9.23 0.79 -8.10
CA LEU A 11 -9.70 1.86 -8.99
C LEU A 11 -8.81 3.11 -8.95
N ILE A 12 -8.49 3.60 -7.75
CA ILE A 12 -7.64 4.78 -7.57
C ILE A 12 -6.17 4.41 -7.78
N GLY A 13 -5.72 3.30 -7.19
CA GLY A 13 -4.33 2.83 -7.29
C GLY A 13 -3.85 2.62 -8.72
N SER A 14 -4.65 1.98 -9.58
CA SER A 14 -4.25 1.70 -10.97
C SER A 14 -4.05 2.98 -11.80
N LYS A 15 -4.88 4.00 -11.57
CA LYS A 15 -4.73 5.33 -12.19
C LYS A 15 -3.48 6.04 -11.68
N LEU A 16 -3.27 6.04 -10.36
CA LEU A 16 -2.10 6.63 -9.73
C LEU A 16 -0.80 5.98 -10.22
N VAL A 17 -0.76 4.64 -10.27
CA VAL A 17 0.39 3.87 -10.79
C VAL A 17 0.70 4.27 -12.23
N THR A 18 -0.32 4.42 -13.07
CA THR A 18 -0.15 4.85 -14.47
C THR A 18 0.46 6.26 -14.56
N ILE A 19 -0.07 7.20 -13.78
CA ILE A 19 0.40 8.59 -13.74
C ILE A 19 1.86 8.67 -13.25
N LEU A 20 2.18 8.01 -12.13
CA LEU A 20 3.52 8.04 -11.54
C LEU A 20 4.57 7.39 -12.46
N ARG A 21 4.23 6.27 -13.12
CA ARG A 21 5.10 5.66 -14.13
C ARG A 21 5.30 6.57 -15.34
N GLY A 22 4.24 7.24 -15.79
CA GLY A 22 4.32 8.25 -16.85
C GLY A 22 5.22 9.44 -16.49
N GLY A 23 5.35 9.74 -15.20
CA GLY A 23 6.29 10.73 -14.65
C GLY A 23 7.74 10.24 -14.51
N GLY A 24 8.06 9.01 -14.90
CA GLY A 24 9.41 8.45 -14.81
C GLY A 24 9.81 7.90 -13.43
N HIS A 25 8.84 7.66 -12.54
CA HIS A 25 9.11 7.00 -11.26
C HIS A 25 9.15 5.47 -11.42
N GLU A 26 9.95 4.81 -10.58
CA GLU A 26 9.83 3.37 -10.38
C GLU A 26 8.63 3.13 -9.47
N VAL A 27 7.63 2.38 -9.94
CA VAL A 27 6.37 2.22 -9.19
C VAL A 27 6.02 0.76 -9.00
N ILE A 28 5.91 0.36 -7.74
CA ILE A 28 5.44 -0.96 -7.32
C ILE A 28 3.98 -0.84 -6.89
N ALA A 29 3.10 -1.60 -7.55
CA ALA A 29 1.72 -1.74 -7.12
C ALA A 29 1.63 -2.89 -6.11
N ALA A 30 1.20 -2.60 -4.89
CA ALA A 30 1.04 -3.58 -3.82
C ALA A 30 -0.44 -3.74 -3.47
N SER A 31 -0.96 -4.96 -3.54
CA SER A 31 -2.34 -5.30 -3.21
C SER A 31 -2.50 -6.81 -3.00
N PRO A 32 -3.68 -7.29 -2.53
CA PRO A 32 -3.90 -8.72 -2.39
C PRO A 32 -3.69 -9.51 -3.68
N SER A 33 -4.04 -8.94 -4.84
CA SER A 33 -3.80 -9.57 -6.15
C SER A 33 -2.31 -9.69 -6.53
N THR A 34 -1.42 -8.93 -5.87
CA THR A 34 0.04 -9.07 -6.01
C THR A 34 0.66 -9.86 -4.86
N GLY A 35 -0.16 -10.42 -3.97
CA GLY A 35 0.25 -11.18 -2.80
C GLY A 35 0.65 -10.34 -1.59
N VAL A 36 0.37 -9.03 -1.58
CA VAL A 36 0.62 -8.16 -0.43
C VAL A 36 -0.68 -7.97 0.36
N ASN A 37 -0.65 -8.24 1.66
CA ASN A 37 -1.82 -8.12 2.51
C ASN A 37 -1.53 -7.19 3.69
N THR A 38 -2.25 -6.08 3.75
CA THR A 38 -2.04 -5.04 4.76
C THR A 38 -2.66 -5.38 6.11
N LEU A 39 -3.67 -6.27 6.16
CA LEU A 39 -4.26 -6.73 7.41
C LEU A 39 -3.36 -7.73 8.14
N THR A 40 -2.73 -8.64 7.39
CA THR A 40 -1.85 -9.67 7.99
C THR A 40 -0.39 -9.24 8.03
N GLY A 41 -0.01 -8.21 7.27
CA GLY A 41 1.38 -7.80 7.06
C GLY A 41 2.15 -8.66 6.06
N GLU A 42 1.50 -9.64 5.44
CA GLU A 42 2.14 -10.55 4.48
C GLU A 42 2.76 -9.75 3.33
N ARG A 43 4.06 -9.96 3.13
CA ARG A 43 4.90 -9.38 2.08
C ARG A 43 4.98 -7.85 2.06
N LEU A 44 4.53 -7.16 3.11
CA LEU A 44 4.70 -5.71 3.24
C LEU A 44 6.18 -5.33 3.28
N ALA A 45 7.00 -5.99 4.11
CA ALA A 45 8.42 -5.68 4.22
C ALA A 45 9.16 -5.85 2.88
N GLU A 46 8.87 -6.91 2.14
CA GLU A 46 9.41 -7.14 0.80
C GLU A 46 8.98 -6.04 -0.18
N ALA A 47 7.70 -5.67 -0.17
CA ALA A 47 7.15 -4.66 -1.06
C ALA A 47 7.73 -3.26 -0.78
N LEU A 48 7.97 -2.93 0.50
CA LEU A 48 8.47 -1.63 0.94
C LEU A 48 10.00 -1.51 0.94
N SER A 49 10.74 -2.58 0.63
CA SER A 49 12.20 -2.53 0.55
C SER A 49 12.66 -1.40 -0.37
N ASP A 50 13.56 -0.55 0.12
CA ASP A 50 14.14 0.58 -0.62
C ASP A 50 13.12 1.60 -1.17
N ALA A 51 11.89 1.60 -0.67
CA ALA A 51 10.88 2.57 -1.08
C ALA A 51 11.26 3.97 -0.59
N ASP A 52 11.26 4.94 -1.50
CA ASP A 52 11.42 6.35 -1.14
C ASP A 52 10.11 6.91 -0.56
N VAL A 53 8.97 6.49 -1.11
CA VAL A 53 7.62 6.97 -0.77
C VAL A 53 6.64 5.81 -0.80
N VAL A 54 5.69 5.83 0.13
CA VAL A 54 4.51 4.96 0.11
C VAL A 54 3.26 5.83 -0.04
N VAL A 55 2.35 5.42 -0.92
CA VAL A 55 1.04 6.05 -1.08
C VAL A 55 -0.02 5.01 -0.78
N ASP A 56 -0.74 5.20 0.33
CA ASP A 56 -1.84 4.33 0.71
C ASP A 56 -3.17 4.80 0.11
N VAL A 57 -3.71 3.99 -0.79
CA VAL A 57 -5.07 4.14 -1.34
C VAL A 57 -5.86 2.84 -1.18
N ALA A 58 -5.55 2.04 -0.16
CA ALA A 58 -6.34 0.90 0.23
C ALA A 58 -7.75 1.32 0.63
N ASN A 59 -8.72 0.45 0.37
CA ASN A 59 -10.08 0.64 0.83
C ASN A 59 -10.60 -0.65 1.47
N SER A 60 -11.38 -0.50 2.52
CA SER A 60 -12.04 -1.63 3.18
C SER A 60 -12.99 -2.35 2.21
N PRO A 61 -13.06 -3.69 2.23
CA PRO A 61 -14.06 -4.44 1.48
C PRO A 61 -15.47 -4.35 2.09
N SER A 62 -15.58 -3.83 3.33
CA SER A 62 -16.83 -3.66 4.05
C SER A 62 -17.02 -2.20 4.48
N PHE A 63 -18.28 -1.75 4.50
CA PHE A 63 -18.68 -0.44 5.02
C PHE A 63 -19.42 -0.53 6.36
N GLU A 64 -19.51 -1.72 6.95
CA GLU A 64 -20.05 -1.89 8.30
C GLU A 64 -19.09 -1.26 9.32
N ASP A 65 -19.64 -0.51 10.28
CA ASP A 65 -18.90 0.38 11.19
C ASP A 65 -17.73 -0.31 11.91
N ALA A 66 -17.95 -1.50 12.48
CA ALA A 66 -16.89 -2.20 13.19
C ALA A 66 -15.85 -2.77 12.23
N ALA A 67 -16.28 -3.40 11.13
CA ALA A 67 -15.38 -3.99 10.14
C ALA A 67 -14.54 -2.95 9.40
N VAL A 68 -15.11 -1.80 9.05
CA VAL A 68 -14.38 -0.73 8.36
C VAL A 68 -13.35 -0.08 9.27
N LEU A 69 -13.68 0.13 10.56
CA LEU A 69 -12.75 0.67 11.54
C LEU A 69 -11.58 -0.30 11.79
N ASP A 70 -11.88 -1.58 12.02
CA ASP A 70 -10.87 -2.62 12.24
C ASP A 70 -9.90 -2.74 11.04
N PHE A 71 -10.43 -2.65 9.82
CA PHE A 71 -9.62 -2.65 8.60
C PHE A 71 -8.61 -1.51 8.61
N PHE A 72 -9.07 -0.27 8.78
CA PHE A 72 -8.20 0.90 8.68
C PHE A 72 -7.20 0.98 9.84
N GLU A 73 -7.59 0.63 11.06
CA GLU A 73 -6.68 0.60 12.19
C GLU A 73 -5.59 -0.46 12.01
N THR A 74 -5.97 -1.69 11.65
CA THR A 74 -5.02 -2.80 11.49
C THR A 74 -4.11 -2.58 10.28
N SER A 75 -4.68 -2.24 9.13
CA SER A 75 -3.92 -1.96 7.91
C SER A 75 -2.95 -0.80 8.12
N GLY A 76 -3.43 0.32 8.68
CA GLY A 76 -2.61 1.50 8.90
C GLY A 76 -1.44 1.25 9.85
N ARG A 77 -1.66 0.52 10.95
CA ARG A 77 -0.57 0.16 11.89
C ARG A 77 0.48 -0.72 11.23
N ASN A 78 0.09 -1.70 10.43
CA ASN A 78 1.02 -2.60 9.75
C ASN A 78 1.84 -1.85 8.69
N ILE A 79 1.20 -0.99 7.90
CA ILE A 79 1.87 -0.16 6.89
C ILE A 79 2.89 0.76 7.56
N LEU A 80 2.48 1.54 8.57
CA LEU A 80 3.37 2.46 9.28
C LEU A 80 4.57 1.75 9.93
N ALA A 81 4.34 0.57 10.52
CA ALA A 81 5.43 -0.21 11.11
C ALA A 81 6.41 -0.71 10.05
N ALA A 82 5.92 -1.16 8.89
CA ALA A 82 6.76 -1.62 7.79
C ALA A 82 7.51 -0.47 7.10
N GLU A 83 6.89 0.70 6.96
CA GLU A 83 7.52 1.94 6.47
C GLU A 83 8.69 2.36 7.36
N ALA A 84 8.46 2.41 8.68
CA ALA A 84 9.48 2.74 9.66
C ALA A 84 10.66 1.75 9.62
N ALA A 85 10.38 0.46 9.49
CA ALA A 85 11.40 -0.59 9.39
C ALA A 85 12.20 -0.50 8.08
N ALA A 86 11.55 -0.13 6.97
CA ALA A 86 12.19 0.06 5.67
C ALA A 86 12.94 1.40 5.53
N GLY A 87 12.76 2.33 6.47
CA GLY A 87 13.39 3.65 6.41
C GLY A 87 12.79 4.56 5.33
N VAL A 88 11.49 4.40 5.04
CA VAL A 88 10.74 5.29 4.15
C VAL A 88 10.81 6.73 4.69
N LYS A 89 10.96 7.72 3.81
CA LYS A 89 11.31 9.11 4.15
C LYS A 89 10.11 10.05 4.24
#